data_AF-A0A397TYK5-F1
#
_entry.id   AF-A0A397TYK5-F1
#
_cell.length_a   1.000
_cell.length_b   1.000
_cell.length_c   1.000
_cell.angle_alpha   90.00
_cell.angle_beta   90.00
_cell.angle_gamma   90.00
#
_symmetry.space_group_name_H-M   'P 1'
#
loop_
_entity.id
_entity.type
_entity.pdbx_description
1 polymer ?
#
loop_
_entity_poly.entity_id
_entity_poly.type
_entity_poly.pdbx_seq_one_letter_code
_entity_poly.pdbx_strand_id
1 'polypeptide(L)' 'MKFSKFAIAILILLAYVATITQAIGIKNGGGYLREFQAKHKKLMKDLKDTMNEIDHRMEIFEKRVKHYHKIKARF' A
#
# COMPACT_ATOMS: atom_id res chain seq x y z
N MET A 1 -14.95 5.67 10.26
CA MET A 1 -14.09 6.80 10.69
C MET A 1 -12.62 6.46 10.93
N LYS A 2 -12.22 5.28 11.45
CA LYS A 2 -10.81 4.95 11.72
C LYS A 2 -9.94 4.80 10.44
N PHE A 3 -10.48 4.15 9.41
CA PHE A 3 -9.79 3.97 8.12
C PHE A 3 -9.55 5.28 7.35
N SER A 4 -10.50 6.22 7.40
CA SER A 4 -10.37 7.51 6.73
C SER A 4 -9.20 8.33 7.26
N LYS A 5 -8.96 8.32 8.58
CA LYS A 5 -7.84 9.02 9.21
C LYS A 5 -6.49 8.38 8.83
N PHE A 6 -6.46 7.05 8.71
CA PHE A 6 -5.27 6.32 8.27
C PHE A 6 -4.94 6.58 6.79
N ALA A 7 -5.97 6.59 5.92
CA ALA A 7 -5.80 6.92 4.52
C ALA A 7 -5.32 8.37 4.31
N ILE A 8 -5.86 9.32 5.09
CA ILE A 8 -5.41 10.72 5.07
C ILE A 8 -3.94 10.84 5.51
N ALA A 9 -3.53 10.11 6.56
CA ALA A 9 -2.13 10.11 7.00
C ALA A 9 -1.19 9.56 5.93
N ILE A 10 -1.58 8.47 5.25
CA ILE A 10 -0.82 7.93 4.11
C ILE A 10 -0.73 8.95 2.98
N LEU A 11 -1.82 9.63 2.63
CA LEU A 11 -1.84 10.66 1.59
C LEU A 11 -0.93 11.85 1.92
N ILE A 12 -0.91 12.30 3.17
CA ILE A 12 -0.01 13.38 3.63
C ILE A 12 1.45 12.93 3.53
N LEU A 13 1.76 11.69 3.92
CA LEU A 13 3.11 11.14 3.82
C LEU A 13 3.58 11.06 2.36
N LEU A 14 2.69 10.61 1.46
CA LEU A 14 2.97 10.53 0.02
C LEU A 14 3.17 11.93 -0.59
N ALA A 15 2.37 12.91 -0.19
CA ALA A 15 2.51 14.30 -0.64
C ALA A 15 3.85 14.91 -0.21
N TYR A 16 4.30 14.62 1.02
CA TYR A 16 5.58 15.08 1.56
C TYR A 16 6.78 14.46 0.80
N VAL A 17 6.73 13.15 0.55
CA VAL A 17 7.77 12.47 -0.24
C VAL A 17 7.82 13.01 -1.67
N ALA A 18 6.67 13.29 -2.28
CA ALA A 18 6.59 13.88 -3.61
C ALA A 18 7.18 15.30 -3.69
N THR A 19 6.94 16.15 -2.68
CA THR A 19 7.47 17.53 -2.64
C THR A 19 8.98 17.56 -2.44
N ILE A 20 9.52 16.73 -1.53
CA ILE A 20 10.97 16.60 -1.34
C ILE A 20 11.65 16.12 -2.62
N THR A 21 11.05 15.14 -3.28
CA THR A 21 11.56 14.62 -4.54
C THR A 21 11.64 15.69 -5.63
N GLN A 22 10.57 16.48 -5.77
CA GLN A 22 10.53 17.58 -6.73
C GLN A 22 11.59 18.64 -6.40
N ALA A 23 11.73 18.99 -5.13
CA ALA A 23 12.74 19.95 -4.66
C ALA A 23 14.18 19.48 -4.94
N ILE A 24 14.50 18.21 -4.70
CA ILE A 24 15.83 17.63 -5.00
C ILE A 24 16.03 17.50 -6.52
N GLY A 25 14.97 17.16 -7.24
CA GLY A 25 14.94 17.03 -8.70
C GLY A 25 15.26 18.32 -9.46
N ILE A 26 14.75 19.45 -8.98
CA ILE A 26 15.02 20.78 -9.53
C ILE A 26 16.48 21.20 -9.25
N LYS A 27 17.02 20.84 -8.08
CA LYS A 27 18.40 21.20 -7.68
C LYS A 27 19.49 20.41 -8.41
N ASN A 28 19.19 19.19 -8.88
CA ASN A 28 20.15 18.25 -9.52
C ASN A 28 19.92 18.04 -11.03
N GLY A 29 19.27 18.97 -11.74
CA GLY A 29 19.22 18.97 -13.21
C GLY A 29 18.37 17.87 -13.85
N GLY A 30 17.26 17.46 -13.24
CA GLY A 30 16.24 16.62 -13.87
C GLY A 30 16.54 15.11 -13.98
N GLY A 31 17.81 14.69 -13.93
CA GLY A 31 18.20 13.28 -13.92
C GLY A 31 17.69 12.52 -12.68
N TYR A 32 17.75 13.17 -11.52
CA TYR A 32 17.25 12.62 -10.26
C TYR A 32 15.73 12.36 -10.25
N LEU A 33 14.94 13.16 -10.98
CA LEU A 33 13.50 12.95 -11.10
C LEU A 33 13.17 11.67 -11.85
N ARG A 34 13.93 11.32 -12.89
CA ARG A 34 13.73 10.09 -13.66
C ARG A 34 14.07 8.86 -12.84
N GLU A 35 15.20 8.86 -12.14
CA GLU A 35 15.58 7.75 -11.26
C GLU A 35 14.60 7.58 -10.10
N PHE A 36 14.17 8.70 -9.51
CA PHE A 36 13.16 8.66 -8.46
C PHE A 36 11.83 8.13 -8.99
N GLN A 37 11.33 8.63 -10.13
CA GLN A 37 10.08 8.15 -10.72
C GLN A 37 10.14 6.64 -11.02
N ALA A 38 11.27 6.14 -11.50
CA ALA A 38 11.48 4.71 -11.73
C ALA A 38 11.45 3.92 -10.41
N LYS A 39 12.17 4.38 -9.37
CA LYS A 39 12.18 3.73 -8.05
C LYS A 39 10.81 3.76 -7.39
N HIS A 40 10.11 4.89 -7.46
CA HIS A 40 8.78 5.08 -6.91
C HIS A 40 7.75 4.21 -7.64
N LYS A 41 7.82 4.10 -8.97
CA LYS A 41 6.97 3.20 -9.76
C LYS A 41 7.17 1.74 -9.36
N LYS A 42 8.43 1.33 -9.13
CA LYS A 42 8.74 -0.02 -8.65
C LYS A 42 8.18 -0.24 -7.24
N LEU A 43 8.44 0.68 -6.30
CA LEU A 43 7.93 0.60 -4.93
C LEU A 43 6.40 0.50 -4.89
N MET A 44 5.69 1.29 -5.70
CA MET A 44 4.23 1.24 -5.76
C MET A 44 3.71 -0.07 -6.34
N LYS A 45 4.43 -0.68 -7.29
CA LYS A 45 4.10 -2.00 -7.81
C LYS A 45 4.27 -3.07 -6.73
N ASP A 46 5.42 -3.08 -6.06
CA ASP A 46 5.72 -4.06 -5.01
C ASP A 46 4.72 -3.94 -3.84
N LEU A 47 4.32 -2.71 -3.48
CA LEU A 47 3.27 -2.46 -2.49
C LEU A 47 1.93 -3.02 -2.93
N LYS A 48 1.53 -2.81 -4.19
CA LYS A 48 0.28 -3.34 -4.73
C LYS A 48 0.27 -4.87 -4.74
N ASP A 49 1.37 -5.50 -5.14
CA ASP A 49 1.48 -6.97 -5.17
C ASP A 49 1.39 -7.54 -3.75
N THR A 50 2.04 -6.88 -2.77
CA THR A 50 1.93 -7.25 -1.35
C THR A 50 0.50 -7.11 -0.81
N MET A 51 -0.20 -6.01 -1.16
CA MET A 51 -1.59 -5.81 -0.76
C MET A 51 -2.51 -6.90 -1.33
N ASN A 52 -2.34 -7.26 -2.61
CA ASN A 52 -3.11 -8.32 -3.23
C ASN A 52 -2.89 -9.67 -2.53
N GLU A 53 -1.65 -9.98 -2.12
CA GLU A 53 -1.36 -11.20 -1.37
C GLU A 53 -2.03 -11.21 0.01
N ILE A 54 -2.02 -10.09 0.72
CA ILE A 54 -2.69 -9.95 2.02
C ILE A 54 -4.20 -10.13 1.86
N ASP A 55 -4.81 -9.49 0.87
CA ASP A 55 -6.25 -9.63 0.59
C ASP A 55 -6.62 -11.09 0.28
N HIS A 56 -5.80 -11.77 -0.54
CA HIS A 56 -6.01 -13.19 -0.84
C HIS A 56 -5.91 -14.08 0.42
N ARG A 57 -4.90 -13.83 1.27
CA ARG A 57 -4.74 -14.56 2.54
C ARG A 57 -5.90 -14.30 3.50
N MET A 58 -6.41 -13.07 3.55
CA MET A 58 -7.61 -12.72 4.33
C MET A 58 -8.84 -13.45 3.82
N GLU A 59 -9.05 -13.54 2.50
CA GLU A 59 -10.18 -14.28 1.92
C GLU A 59 -10.16 -15.76 2.32
N ILE A 60 -8.98 -16.40 2.26
CA ILE A 60 -8.80 -17.80 2.70
C ILE A 60 -9.08 -17.93 4.20
N PHE A 61 -8.61 -16.97 5.01
CA PHE A 61 -8.84 -16.97 6.45
C PHE A 61 -10.34 -16.86 6.77
N GLU A 62 -11.07 -15.94 6.14
CA GLU A 62 -12.52 -15.81 6.33
C GLU A 62 -13.28 -17.08 5.95
N LYS A 63 -12.91 -17.72 4.83
CA LYS A 63 -13.50 -19.01 4.41
C LYS A 63 -13.27 -20.09 5.46
N ARG A 64 -12.06 -20.18 6.02
CA ARG A 64 -11.73 -21.14 7.09
C ARG A 64 -12.50 -20.85 8.36
N VAL A 65 -12.57 -19.60 8.81
CA VAL A 65 -13.35 -19.21 10.00
C VAL A 65 -14.82 -19.56 9.81
N LYS A 66 -15.43 -19.25 8.66
CA LYS A 66 -16.82 -19.63 8.34
C LYS A 66 -17.02 -21.14 8.37
N HIS A 67 -16.06 -21.91 7.84
CA HIS A 67 -16.11 -23.38 7.88
C HIS A 67 -16.10 -23.92 9.32
N TYR A 68 -15.16 -23.46 10.16
CA TYR A 68 -15.12 -23.85 11.58
C TYR A 68 -16.37 -23.43 12.36
N HIS A 69 -16.90 -22.24 12.09
CA HIS A 69 -18.14 -21.77 12.72
C HIS A 69 -19.33 -22.65 12.36
N LYS A 70 -19.43 -23.08 11.08
CA LYS A 70 -20.49 -23.98 10.60
C LYS A 70 -20.38 -25.38 11.20
N ILE A 71 -19.15 -25.89 11.39
CA ILE A 71 -18.94 -27.18 12.07
C ILE A 71 -19.33 -27.06 13.54
N LYS A 72 -18.89 -26.02 14.24
CA LYS A 72 -19.19 -25.81 15.66
C LYS A 72 -20.67 -25.56 15.95
N ALA A 73 -21.42 -25.01 15.00
CA ALA A 73 -22.87 -24.84 15.10
C ALA A 73 -23.69 -26.12 14.80
N ARG A 74 -23.03 -27.19 14.32
CA ARG A 74 -23.65 -28.51 14.05
C ARG A 74 -23.44 -29.52 15.18
N PHE A 75 -22.62 -29.18 16.17
CA PHE A 75 -22.43 -29.91 17.42
C PHE A 75 -23.02 -29.08 18.56
#